data_AF-A0A0K8RCV7-F1
#
_entry.id   AF-A0A0K8RCV7-F1
#
_cell.length_a   1.000
_cell.length_b   1.000
_cell.length_c   1.000
_cell.angle_alpha   90.00
_cell.angle_beta   90.00
_cell.angle_gamma   90.00
#
_symmetry.space_group_name_H-M   'P 1'
#
loop_
_entity.id
_entity.type
_entity.pdbx_description
1 polymer ?
#
loop_
_entity_poly.entity_id
_entity_poly.type
_entity_poly.pdbx_seq_one_letter_code
_entity_poly.pdbx_strand_id
1 'polypeptide(L)'
;MQLVVFAVVLILPAFLSAASLSGIQYISNCDGYIKQGGELLCEIQNTTYLDYDREKCTLICGNGEGPKLPNGVCSNGVVNCTSEVEKKLEHWDLKIQEYQTHF
;
A
#
# COMPACT_ATOMS: atom_id res chain seq x y z
N MET A 1 8.32 7.00 -48.17
CA MET A 1 8.43 5.91 -47.19
C MET A 1 9.40 6.33 -46.07
N GLN A 2 8.99 7.15 -45.11
CA GLN A 2 9.85 7.54 -43.96
C GLN A 2 9.10 8.08 -42.73
N LEU A 3 7.81 8.39 -42.86
CA LEU A 3 7.00 8.96 -41.76
C LEU A 3 6.57 7.93 -40.70
N VAL A 4 6.58 6.64 -41.02
CA VAL A 4 6.09 5.59 -40.09
C VAL A 4 7.05 5.37 -38.93
N VAL A 5 8.36 5.61 -39.15
CA VAL A 5 9.40 5.34 -38.14
C VAL A 5 9.41 6.39 -37.02
N PHE A 6 8.99 7.62 -37.30
CA PHE A 6 8.95 8.71 -36.32
C PHE A 6 7.82 8.56 -35.29
N ALA A 7 6.72 7.90 -35.66
CA ALA A 7 5.61 7.67 -34.73
C ALA A 7 5.99 6.68 -33.61
N VAL A 8 6.71 5.59 -33.94
CA VAL A 8 7.04 4.54 -32.96
C VAL A 8 8.02 5.03 -31.88
N VAL A 9 8.96 5.92 -32.23
CA VAL A 9 9.95 6.48 -31.29
C VAL A 9 9.33 7.42 -30.27
N LEU A 10 8.22 8.10 -30.61
CA LEU A 10 7.57 9.08 -29.72
C LEU A 10 6.51 8.47 -28.81
N ILE A 11 5.98 7.29 -29.14
CA ILE A 11 4.95 6.64 -28.31
C ILE A 11 5.59 5.92 -27.11
N LEU A 12 6.77 5.34 -27.27
CA LEU A 12 7.45 4.57 -26.21
C LEU A 12 7.81 5.40 -24.95
N PRO A 13 8.35 6.63 -25.06
CA PRO A 13 8.71 7.43 -23.89
C PRO A 13 7.50 7.85 -23.04
N ALA A 14 6.33 8.05 -23.66
CA ALA A 14 5.12 8.46 -22.97
C ALA A 14 4.60 7.39 -22.00
N PHE A 15 4.76 6.10 -22.34
CA PHE A 15 4.42 4.99 -21.44
C PHE A 15 5.39 4.87 -20.26
N LEU A 16 6.66 5.21 -20.44
CA LEU A 16 7.65 5.18 -19.36
C LEU A 16 7.45 6.31 -18.33
N SER A 17 6.97 7.48 -18.77
CA SER A 17 6.69 8.62 -17.87
C SER A 17 5.40 8.47 -17.05
N ALA A 18 4.48 7.59 -17.46
CA ALA A 18 3.23 7.35 -16.72
C ALA A 18 3.38 6.28 -15.63
N ALA A 19 4.39 5.42 -15.71
CA ALA A 19 4.63 4.35 -14.73
C ALA A 19 5.35 4.82 -13.45
N SER A 20 5.80 6.08 -13.39
CA SER A 20 6.67 6.61 -12.32
C SER A 20 5.99 7.60 -11.37
N LEU A 21 4.65 7.69 -11.41
CA LEU A 21 3.87 8.60 -10.58
C LEU A 21 2.77 7.91 -9.75
N SER A 22 2.95 6.65 -9.34
CA SER A 22 2.31 6.21 -8.08
C SER A 22 3.08 6.83 -6.90
N GLY A 23 3.09 8.16 -6.85
CA GLY A 23 3.48 8.91 -5.68
C GLY A 23 2.38 8.76 -4.66
N ILE A 24 2.37 7.62 -3.97
CA ILE A 24 1.49 7.42 -2.84
C ILE A 24 1.91 8.47 -1.80
N GLN A 25 1.04 9.46 -1.60
CA GLN A 25 1.25 10.47 -0.57
C GLN A 25 1.06 9.79 0.79
N TYR A 26 2.17 9.40 1.43
CA TYR A 26 2.16 8.81 2.76
C TYR A 26 1.44 9.76 3.73
N ILE A 27 0.29 9.32 4.25
CA ILE A 27 -0.43 10.04 5.29
C ILE A 27 0.42 9.91 6.55
N SER A 28 0.97 11.01 7.05
CA SER A 28 1.95 11.05 8.16
C SER A 28 1.34 10.80 9.56
N ASN A 29 0.48 9.79 9.69
CA ASN A 29 -0.03 9.32 10.97
C ASN A 29 -0.26 7.81 10.91
N CYS A 30 -0.13 7.10 12.04
CA CYS A 30 -0.22 5.63 12.06
C CYS A 30 -1.51 5.09 11.43
N ASP A 31 -2.66 5.73 11.70
CA ASP A 31 -3.93 5.35 11.07
C ASP A 31 -3.90 5.49 9.54
N GLY A 32 -3.17 6.48 9.04
CA GLY A 32 -2.96 6.70 7.62
C GLY A 32 -2.16 5.57 6.96
N TYR A 33 -1.04 5.19 7.57
CA TYR A 33 -0.25 4.05 7.09
C TYR A 33 -1.02 2.72 7.25
N ILE A 34 -1.72 2.51 8.36
CA ILE A 34 -2.56 1.30 8.55
C ILE A 34 -3.62 1.20 7.46
N LYS A 35 -4.30 2.32 7.14
CA LYS A 35 -5.27 2.38 6.04
C LYS A 35 -4.63 2.04 4.71
N GLN A 36 -3.45 2.60 4.43
CA GLN A 36 -2.75 2.41 3.16
C GLN A 36 -2.29 0.97 2.96
N GLY A 37 -1.56 0.39 3.92
CA GLY A 37 -1.18 -1.02 3.86
C GLY A 37 -2.41 -1.96 3.92
N GLY A 38 -3.47 -1.54 4.61
CA GLY A 38 -4.75 -2.23 4.64
C GLY A 38 -5.43 -2.29 3.27
N GLU A 39 -5.51 -1.16 2.56
CA GLU A 39 -6.02 -1.08 1.19
C GLU A 39 -5.24 -2.03 0.27
N LEU A 40 -3.91 -1.96 0.29
CA LEU A 40 -3.05 -2.82 -0.53
C LEU A 40 -3.25 -4.31 -0.23
N LEU A 41 -3.28 -4.71 1.05
CA LEU A 41 -3.42 -6.13 1.43
C LEU A 41 -4.82 -6.69 1.21
N CYS A 42 -5.86 -5.89 1.42
CA CYS A 42 -7.22 -6.31 1.11
C CYS A 42 -7.44 -6.39 -0.40
N GLU A 43 -6.84 -5.48 -1.18
CA GLU A 43 -6.88 -5.51 -2.65
C GLU A 43 -6.21 -6.76 -3.21
N ILE A 44 -5.08 -7.20 -2.65
CA ILE A 44 -4.43 -8.49 -3.00
C ILE A 44 -5.41 -9.68 -2.82
N GLN A 45 -6.35 -9.57 -1.90
CA GLN A 45 -7.40 -10.59 -1.68
C GLN A 45 -8.65 -10.37 -2.54
N ASN A 46 -8.62 -9.43 -3.49
CA ASN A 46 -9.77 -8.98 -4.30
C ASN A 46 -10.94 -8.46 -3.43
N THR A 47 -10.61 -7.79 -2.33
CA THR A 47 -11.57 -7.19 -1.41
C THR A 47 -11.20 -5.75 -1.11
N THR A 48 -12.10 -5.00 -0.45
CA THR A 48 -11.83 -3.62 -0.02
C THR A 48 -11.47 -3.58 1.45
N TYR A 49 -10.57 -2.67 1.83
CA TYR A 49 -10.32 -2.33 3.23
C TYR A 49 -11.54 -1.65 3.85
N LEU A 50 -11.95 -2.12 5.03
CA LEU A 50 -13.05 -1.53 5.78
C LEU A 50 -12.54 -0.79 7.02
N ASP A 51 -11.75 -1.47 7.85
CA ASP A 51 -11.19 -0.94 9.09
C ASP A 51 -10.11 -1.91 9.64
N TYR A 52 -9.68 -1.75 10.89
CA TYR A 52 -8.90 -2.73 11.64
C TYR A 52 -9.51 -3.01 13.02
N ASP A 53 -9.50 -4.28 13.41
CA ASP A 53 -9.89 -4.75 14.74
C ASP A 53 -8.72 -4.53 15.70
N ARG A 54 -8.90 -3.61 16.66
CA ARG A 54 -7.92 -3.29 17.67
C ARG A 54 -7.67 -4.43 18.64
N GLU A 55 -8.71 -5.13 19.08
CA GLU A 55 -8.59 -6.23 20.06
C GLU A 55 -7.84 -7.42 19.46
N LYS A 56 -8.09 -7.72 18.19
CA LYS A 56 -7.44 -8.82 17.46
C LYS A 56 -6.14 -8.42 16.77
N CYS A 57 -5.86 -7.12 16.66
CA CYS A 57 -4.74 -6.58 15.90
C CYS A 57 -4.74 -7.05 14.43
N THR A 58 -5.92 -7.11 13.81
CA THR A 58 -6.13 -7.60 12.44
C THR A 58 -6.81 -6.55 11.60
N LEU A 59 -6.46 -6.47 10.31
CA LEU A 59 -7.24 -5.71 9.34
C LEU A 59 -8.63 -6.35 9.18
N ILE A 60 -9.60 -5.54 8.80
CA ILE A 60 -10.94 -5.95 8.42
C ILE A 60 -11.09 -5.63 6.94
N CYS A 61 -11.07 -6.68 6.13
CA CYS A 61 -11.34 -6.60 4.70
C CYS A 61 -12.83 -6.93 4.43
N GLY A 62 -13.29 -6.71 3.19
CA GLY A 62 -14.69 -6.92 2.80
C GLY A 62 -15.25 -8.34 3.03
N ASN A 63 -14.39 -9.34 3.19
CA ASN A 63 -14.73 -10.73 3.54
C ASN A 63 -14.88 -10.98 5.06
N GLY A 64 -14.66 -9.97 5.90
CA GLY A 64 -14.87 -10.01 7.35
C GLY A 64 -13.61 -10.22 8.20
N GLU A 65 -12.51 -10.72 7.63
CA GLU A 65 -11.23 -10.86 8.33
C GLU A 65 -10.07 -10.63 7.37
N GLY A 66 -9.08 -9.85 7.81
CA GLY A 66 -7.89 -9.52 7.06
C GLY A 66 -6.60 -9.92 7.78
N PRO A 67 -5.44 -9.71 7.13
CA PRO A 67 -4.14 -10.03 7.70
C PRO A 67 -3.86 -9.24 8.98
N LYS A 68 -2.99 -9.80 9.83
CA LYS A 68 -2.55 -9.17 11.08
C LYS A 68 -1.72 -7.92 10.81
N LEU A 69 -1.88 -6.93 11.69
CA LEU A 69 -0.99 -5.77 11.74
C LEU A 69 0.46 -6.20 12.07
N PRO A 70 1.46 -5.41 11.66
CA PRO A 70 2.85 -5.72 11.95
C PRO A 70 3.11 -5.83 13.47
N ASN A 71 3.97 -6.76 13.85
CA ASN A 71 4.33 -6.96 15.26
C ASN A 71 4.82 -5.65 15.89
N GLY A 72 4.27 -5.31 17.06
CA GLY A 72 4.62 -4.10 17.81
C GLY A 72 3.89 -2.82 17.37
N VAL A 73 3.03 -2.87 16.35
CA VAL A 73 2.10 -1.77 16.03
C VAL A 73 0.90 -1.80 16.97
N CYS A 74 0.37 -3.00 17.20
CA CYS A 74 -0.78 -3.24 18.07
C CYS A 74 -0.35 -4.16 19.21
N SER A 75 -0.65 -3.76 20.44
CA SER A 75 -0.35 -4.53 21.65
C SER A 75 -1.51 -4.42 22.62
N ASN A 76 -2.07 -5.57 23.00
CA ASN A 76 -3.17 -5.68 23.96
C ASN A 76 -4.37 -4.76 23.64
N GLY A 77 -4.82 -4.75 22.38
CA GLY A 77 -5.96 -3.92 22.00
C GLY A 77 -5.63 -2.46 21.66
N VAL A 78 -4.37 -2.05 21.77
CA VAL A 78 -3.98 -0.64 21.67
C VAL A 78 -2.93 -0.45 20.57
N VAL A 79 -3.22 0.48 19.66
CA VAL A 79 -2.24 1.04 18.73
C VAL A 79 -1.72 2.33 19.33
N ASN A 80 -0.52 2.27 19.92
CA ASN A 80 0.14 3.46 20.44
C ASN A 80 1.04 4.05 19.36
N CYS A 81 0.60 5.15 18.74
CA CYS A 81 1.34 5.77 17.65
C CYS A 81 2.54 6.56 18.20
N THR A 82 3.70 5.90 18.24
CA THR A 82 5.00 6.51 18.49
C THR A 82 5.74 6.67 17.16
N SER A 83 6.77 7.53 17.11
CA SER A 83 7.59 7.67 15.90
C SER A 83 8.29 6.37 15.46
N GLU A 84 8.48 5.41 16.38
CA GLU A 84 9.00 4.09 16.03
C GLU A 84 7.93 3.24 15.33
N VAL A 85 6.70 3.25 15.84
CA VAL A 85 5.55 2.54 15.24
C VAL A 85 5.22 3.13 13.87
N GLU A 86 5.28 4.45 13.73
CA GLU A 86 5.06 5.14 12.46
C GLU A 86 6.06 4.69 11.39
N LYS A 87 7.36 4.73 11.69
CA LYS A 87 8.41 4.22 10.77
C LYS A 87 8.24 2.74 10.44
N LYS A 88 7.73 1.95 11.39
CA LYS A 88 7.49 0.52 11.18
C LYS A 88 6.35 0.29 10.20
N LEU A 89 5.30 1.11 10.29
CA LEU A 89 4.17 1.09 9.37
C LEU A 89 4.57 1.60 7.98
N GLU A 90 5.35 2.68 7.89
CA GLU A 90 5.92 3.15 6.63
C GLU A 90 6.74 2.05 5.93
N HIS A 91 7.65 1.38 6.65
CA HIS A 91 8.41 0.25 6.12
C HIS A 91 7.54 -0.95 5.74
N TRP A 92 6.42 -1.15 6.43
CA TRP A 92 5.48 -2.22 6.11
C TRP A 92 4.76 -1.94 4.80
N ASP A 93 4.25 -0.71 4.61
CA ASP A 93 3.62 -0.26 3.36
C ASP A 93 4.58 -0.36 2.17
N LEU A 94 5.83 0.08 2.34
CA LEU A 94 6.86 -0.02 1.31
C LEU A 94 7.09 -1.47 0.87
N LYS A 95 7.19 -2.41 1.82
CA LYS A 95 7.37 -3.83 1.51
C LYS A 95 6.20 -4.40 0.73
N ILE A 96 4.97 -4.06 1.10
CA ILE A 96 3.77 -4.56 0.40
C ILE A 96 3.77 -4.06 -1.06
N GLN A 97 4.14 -2.80 -1.28
CA GLN A 97 4.26 -2.21 -2.61
C GLN A 97 5.36 -2.89 -3.46
N GLU A 98 6.52 -3.20 -2.86
CA GLU A 98 7.58 -3.95 -3.54
C GLU A 98 7.07 -5.31 -4.03
N TYR A 99 6.25 -6.01 -3.22
CA TYR A 99 5.63 -7.28 -3.65
C TYR A 99 4.63 -7.10 -4.79
N GLN A 100 3.84 -6.02 -4.83
CA GLN A 100 2.91 -5.76 -5.93
C GLN A 100 3.60 -5.38 -7.25
N THR A 101 4.79 -4.77 -7.20
CA THR A 101 5.50 -4.31 -8.42
C THR A 101 6.17 -5.47 -9.19
N HIS A 102 6.19 -6.67 -8.61
CA HIS A 102 6.80 -7.87 -9.18
C HIS A 102 5.81 -8.87 -9.80
N PHE A 103 4.52 -8.54 -9.85
CA PHE A 103 3.47 -9.25 -10.59
C PHE A 103 2.95 -8.42 -11.75
#